data_AF-A0A3D2N7B6-F1
#
_entry.id   AF-A0A3D2N7B6-F1
#
_cell.length_a   1.000
_cell.length_b   1.000
_cell.length_c   1.000
_cell.angle_alpha   90.00
_cell.angle_beta   90.00
_cell.angle_gamma   90.00
#
_symmetry.space_group_name_H-M   'P 1'
#
loop_
_entity.id
_entity.type
_entity.pdbx_description
1 polymer ?
#
loop_
_entity_poly.entity_id
_entity_poly.type
_entity_poly.pdbx_seq_one_letter_code
_entity_poly.pdbx_strand_id
1 'polypeptide(L)'
;HSGKKSSSEIAVKGVMRGHSEKIFRGTIDFLKGAAGAKGKENEDVLTLDETVRSKTVPLILCAEEDVEGSHGAVIGRIDENQMFYMQSRGIPEDKIYEMMARAQIAQIAEKTGDSETIGRVGAALGGGDSDEQLYKE
;
A
#
# COMPACT_ATOMS: atom_id res chain seq x y z
N HIS A 1 -18.76 -7.89 -8.32
CA HIS A 1 -18.78 -9.12 -9.13
C HIS A 1 -20.20 -9.46 -9.55
N SER A 2 -20.47 -9.43 -10.86
CA SER A 2 -21.75 -9.86 -11.45
C SER A 2 -21.59 -11.05 -12.40
N GLY A 3 -20.41 -11.22 -13.00
CA GLY A 3 -20.08 -12.35 -13.86
C GLY A 3 -19.49 -13.53 -13.10
N LYS A 4 -19.76 -14.75 -13.60
CA LYS A 4 -19.15 -15.99 -13.11
C LYS A 4 -17.64 -15.97 -13.26
N LYS A 5 -16.93 -16.59 -12.31
CA LYS A 5 -15.47 -16.75 -12.33
C LYS A 5 -14.69 -15.44 -12.55
N SER A 6 -15.28 -14.32 -12.15
CA SER A 6 -14.63 -13.01 -12.24
C SER A 6 -13.65 -12.83 -11.09
N SER A 7 -12.53 -12.16 -11.33
CA SER A 7 -11.50 -11.90 -10.32
C SER A 7 -11.31 -10.39 -10.14
N SER A 8 -11.05 -9.96 -8.91
CA SER A 8 -10.70 -8.58 -8.60
C SER A 8 -9.67 -8.51 -7.47
N GLU A 9 -8.82 -7.49 -7.53
CA GLU A 9 -7.86 -7.15 -6.48
C GLU A 9 -7.93 -5.66 -6.19
N ILE A 10 -8.06 -5.31 -4.92
CA ILE A 10 -7.96 -3.96 -4.40
C ILE A 10 -6.68 -3.90 -3.57
N ALA A 11 -5.70 -3.12 -4.02
CA ALA A 11 -4.45 -2.91 -3.30
C ALA A 11 -4.34 -1.43 -2.89
N VAL A 12 -4.39 -1.18 -1.59
CA VAL A 12 -4.18 0.14 -1.01
C VAL A 12 -2.82 0.15 -0.35
N LYS A 13 -1.94 1.04 -0.80
CA LYS A 13 -0.62 1.22 -0.18
C LYS A 13 -0.36 2.69 0.03
N GLY A 14 0.41 3.04 1.07
CA GLY A 14 0.78 4.44 1.27
C GLY A 14 1.62 4.71 2.50
N VAL A 15 1.89 6.00 2.70
CA VAL A 15 2.64 6.53 3.83
C VAL A 15 1.85 7.67 4.44
N MET A 16 1.78 7.74 5.78
CA MET A 16 1.13 8.80 6.53
C MET A 16 2.13 9.50 7.44
N ARG A 17 2.11 10.84 7.44
CA ARG A 17 3.04 11.69 8.20
C ARG A 17 2.29 12.80 8.95
N GLY A 18 2.87 13.29 10.03
CA GLY A 18 2.37 14.41 10.83
C GLY A 18 0.98 14.14 11.37
N HIS A 19 0.06 15.08 11.19
CA HIS A 19 -1.32 15.00 11.67
C HIS A 19 -2.28 14.57 10.55
N SER A 20 -1.81 13.75 9.61
CA SER A 20 -2.62 13.33 8.48
C SER A 20 -3.74 12.37 8.89
N GLU A 21 -4.88 12.50 8.21
CA GLU A 21 -6.03 11.64 8.38
C GLU A 21 -6.37 10.93 7.07
N LYS A 22 -6.68 9.64 7.15
CA LYS A 22 -7.12 8.81 6.04
C LYS A 22 -8.38 8.07 6.42
N ILE A 23 -9.34 8.02 5.50
CA ILE A 23 -10.46 7.09 5.55
C ILE A 23 -10.46 6.27 4.26
N PHE A 24 -10.31 4.95 4.37
CA PHE A 24 -10.53 4.02 3.27
C PHE A 24 -11.82 3.22 3.49
N ARG A 25 -12.64 3.14 2.45
CA ARG A 25 -13.87 2.36 2.41
C ARG A 25 -13.81 1.45 1.19
N GLY A 26 -13.49 0.19 1.42
CA GLY A 26 -13.47 -0.85 0.40
C GLY A 26 -14.77 -1.63 0.40
N THR A 27 -15.24 -2.04 -0.77
CA THR A 27 -16.39 -2.96 -0.86
C THR A 27 -16.16 -3.96 -1.97
N ILE A 28 -16.16 -5.24 -1.62
CA ILE A 28 -16.24 -6.36 -2.56
C ILE A 28 -17.68 -6.87 -2.51
N ASP A 29 -18.42 -6.63 -3.58
CA ASP A 29 -19.82 -7.03 -3.69
C ASP A 29 -19.97 -8.22 -4.65
N PHE A 30 -20.41 -9.37 -4.15
CA PHE A 30 -20.71 -10.56 -4.93
C PHE A 30 -22.22 -10.67 -5.13
N LEU A 31 -22.67 -10.36 -6.35
CA LEU A 31 -24.06 -10.47 -6.73
C LEU A 31 -24.43 -11.93 -7.05
N LYS A 32 -25.69 -12.29 -6.82
CA LYS A 32 -26.24 -13.59 -7.23
C LYS A 32 -25.97 -13.86 -8.70
N GLY A 33 -25.47 -15.06 -9.03
CA GLY A 33 -25.03 -15.43 -10.37
C GLY A 33 -23.53 -15.29 -10.61
N ALA A 34 -22.76 -14.70 -9.67
CA ALA A 34 -21.31 -14.56 -9.74
C ALA A 34 -20.55 -15.83 -9.30
N ALA A 35 -21.10 -17.02 -9.52
CA ALA A 35 -20.51 -18.28 -9.08
C ALA A 35 -19.04 -18.44 -9.55
N GLY A 36 -18.19 -18.87 -8.63
CA GLY A 36 -16.74 -19.00 -8.75
C GLY A 36 -15.97 -17.68 -8.72
N ALA A 37 -16.61 -16.53 -8.42
CA ALA A 37 -15.93 -15.25 -8.37
C ALA A 37 -14.99 -15.12 -7.16
N LYS A 38 -13.89 -14.37 -7.34
CA LYS A 38 -12.87 -14.15 -6.32
C LYS A 38 -12.58 -12.67 -6.17
N GLY A 39 -12.50 -12.21 -4.92
CA GLY A 39 -12.18 -10.82 -4.59
C GLY A 39 -11.16 -10.77 -3.46
N LYS A 40 -10.14 -9.93 -3.63
CA LYS A 40 -9.10 -9.71 -2.62
C LYS A 40 -8.91 -8.22 -2.35
N GLU A 41 -8.89 -7.85 -1.08
CA GLU A 41 -8.52 -6.50 -0.63
C GLU A 41 -7.28 -6.59 0.27
N ASN A 42 -6.25 -5.80 -0.01
CA ASN A 42 -5.12 -5.62 0.90
C ASN A 42 -4.80 -4.14 1.08
N GLU A 43 -4.67 -3.72 2.33
CA GLU A 43 -4.16 -2.42 2.71
C GLU A 43 -2.80 -2.56 3.43
N ASP A 44 -1.82 -1.75 3.05
CA ASP A 44 -0.49 -1.69 3.65
C ASP A 44 0.00 -0.23 3.74
N VAL A 45 -0.14 0.37 4.93
CA VAL A 45 0.14 1.78 5.19
C VAL A 45 1.20 1.93 6.27
N LEU A 46 2.30 2.59 5.89
CA LEU A 46 3.36 2.98 6.80
C LEU A 46 3.00 4.31 7.50
N THR A 47 3.07 4.34 8.82
CA THR A 47 2.89 5.54 9.63
C THR A 47 4.24 6.04 10.14
N LEU A 48 4.53 7.33 9.96
CA LEU A 48 5.79 7.94 10.38
C LEU A 48 5.68 8.62 11.75
N ASP A 49 4.48 9.02 12.15
CA ASP A 49 4.22 9.76 13.37
C ASP A 49 3.01 9.14 14.10
N GLU A 50 3.00 9.20 15.43
CA GLU A 50 1.86 8.69 16.24
C GLU A 50 0.60 9.56 16.10
N THR A 51 0.75 10.78 15.61
CA THR A 51 -0.32 11.76 15.45
C THR A 51 -1.22 11.49 14.24
N VAL A 52 -0.89 10.51 13.40
CA VAL A 52 -1.70 10.15 12.24
C VAL A 52 -2.96 9.39 12.64
N ARG A 53 -4.03 9.52 11.84
CA ARG A 53 -5.27 8.76 12.04
C ARG A 53 -5.67 8.05 10.75
N SER A 54 -5.56 6.72 10.74
CA SER A 54 -6.07 5.90 9.64
C SER A 54 -7.34 5.16 10.09
N LYS A 55 -8.39 5.26 9.28
CA LYS A 55 -9.63 4.50 9.43
C LYS A 55 -9.87 3.68 8.18
N THR A 56 -10.06 2.38 8.36
CA THR A 56 -10.33 1.44 7.27
C THR A 56 -11.61 0.70 7.55
N VAL A 57 -12.50 0.69 6.55
CA VAL A 57 -13.84 0.08 6.63
C VAL A 57 -13.99 -0.85 5.42
N PRO A 58 -13.44 -2.08 5.52
CA PRO A 58 -13.63 -3.10 4.49
C PRO A 58 -15.01 -3.72 4.62
N LEU A 59 -15.66 -3.97 3.49
CA LEU A 59 -16.95 -4.65 3.43
C LEU A 59 -16.91 -5.75 2.37
N ILE A 60 -17.39 -6.93 2.74
CA ILE A 60 -17.64 -8.03 1.80
C ILE A 60 -19.13 -8.35 1.86
N LEU A 61 -19.82 -8.18 0.73
CA LEU A 61 -21.23 -8.50 0.58
C LEU A 61 -21.35 -9.76 -0.28
N CYS A 62 -21.96 -10.81 0.25
CA CYS A 62 -22.11 -12.09 -0.45
C CYS A 62 -23.59 -12.43 -0.64
N ALA A 63 -24.08 -12.29 -1.88
CA ALA A 63 -25.39 -12.77 -2.30
C ALA A 63 -25.33 -14.06 -3.15
N GLU A 64 -24.13 -14.61 -3.35
CA GLU A 64 -23.83 -15.87 -4.03
C GLU A 64 -23.06 -16.78 -3.07
N GLU A 65 -23.30 -18.10 -3.11
CA GLU A 65 -22.69 -19.05 -2.18
C GLU A 65 -21.31 -19.52 -2.64
N ASP A 66 -21.14 -19.74 -3.95
CA ASP A 66 -19.88 -20.18 -4.56
C ASP A 66 -18.99 -18.97 -4.87
N VAL A 67 -18.42 -18.32 -3.84
CA VAL A 67 -17.49 -17.19 -3.98
C VAL A 67 -16.38 -17.20 -2.92
N GLU A 68 -15.24 -16.59 -3.25
CA GLU A 68 -14.13 -16.39 -2.32
C GLU A 68 -13.83 -14.90 -2.14
N GLY A 69 -14.00 -14.38 -0.93
CA GLY A 69 -13.65 -13.01 -0.56
C GLY A 69 -12.61 -12.98 0.55
N SER A 70 -11.60 -12.12 0.44
CA SER A 70 -10.63 -11.88 1.52
C SER A 70 -10.30 -10.39 1.63
N HIS A 71 -10.06 -9.93 2.86
CA HIS A 71 -9.56 -8.58 3.13
C HIS A 71 -8.48 -8.64 4.22
N GLY A 72 -7.51 -7.73 4.14
CA GLY A 72 -6.46 -7.58 5.15
C GLY A 72 -5.93 -6.16 5.18
N ALA A 73 -5.61 -5.65 6.37
CA ALA A 73 -5.03 -4.32 6.53
C ALA A 73 -3.87 -4.36 7.52
N VAL A 74 -2.71 -3.84 7.10
CA VAL A 74 -1.56 -3.57 7.94
C VAL A 74 -1.36 -2.06 7.95
N ILE A 75 -1.53 -1.46 9.11
CA ILE A 75 -1.38 -0.02 9.30
C ILE A 75 -0.51 0.14 10.54
N GLY A 76 0.71 0.65 10.38
CA GLY A 76 1.63 0.66 11.50
C GLY A 76 2.96 1.33 11.22
N ARG A 77 3.80 1.36 12.24
CA ARG A 77 5.18 1.84 12.16
C ARG A 77 6.08 0.71 11.67
N ILE A 78 7.34 1.04 11.40
CA ILE A 78 8.39 0.05 11.14
C ILE A 78 8.51 -0.86 12.37
N ASP A 79 8.66 -2.16 12.15
CA ASP A 79 8.88 -3.14 13.22
C ASP A 79 10.09 -2.74 14.08
N GLU A 80 9.96 -2.85 15.40
CA GLU A 80 11.00 -2.40 16.34
C GLU A 80 12.32 -3.17 16.15
N ASN A 81 12.28 -4.45 15.78
CA ASN A 81 13.51 -5.21 15.51
C ASN A 81 14.17 -4.76 14.20
N GLN A 82 13.37 -4.45 13.18
CA GLN A 82 13.89 -3.87 11.94
C GLN A 82 14.52 -2.49 12.18
N MET A 83 13.85 -1.64 12.95
CA MET A 83 14.36 -0.33 13.35
C MET A 83 15.68 -0.47 14.11
N PHE A 84 15.69 -1.29 15.17
CA PHE A 84 16.88 -1.57 15.97
C PHE A 84 18.03 -2.12 15.11
N TYR A 85 17.74 -3.04 14.20
CA TYR A 85 18.75 -3.59 13.31
C TYR A 85 19.37 -2.51 12.42
N MET A 86 18.58 -1.65 11.80
CA MET A 86 19.09 -0.56 10.95
C MET A 86 19.87 0.48 11.77
N GLN A 87 19.37 0.84 12.95
CA GLN A 87 20.08 1.74 13.87
C GLN A 87 21.42 1.15 14.34
N SER A 88 21.49 -0.17 14.59
CA SER A 88 22.74 -0.85 14.94
C SER A 88 23.80 -0.79 13.83
N ARG A 89 23.40 -0.50 12.59
CA ARG A 89 24.28 -0.25 11.45
C ARG A 89 24.64 1.23 11.29
N GLY A 90 24.27 2.08 12.24
CA GLY A 90 24.57 3.51 12.26
C GLY A 90 23.63 4.35 11.39
N ILE A 91 22.49 3.81 10.94
CA ILE A 91 21.51 4.58 10.17
C ILE A 91 20.62 5.36 11.14
N PRO A 92 20.54 6.70 11.03
CA PRO A 92 19.65 7.52 11.84
C PRO A 92 18.17 7.16 11.62
N GLU A 93 17.35 7.26 12.66
CA GLU A 93 15.92 6.92 12.62
C GLU A 93 15.14 7.69 11.54
N ASP A 94 15.38 8.99 11.42
CA ASP A 94 14.76 9.85 10.42
C ASP A 94 15.08 9.39 9.00
N LYS A 95 16.33 8.93 8.77
CA LYS A 95 16.76 8.38 7.48
C LYS A 95 16.12 7.03 7.20
N ILE A 96 15.95 6.18 8.21
CA ILE A 96 15.25 4.90 8.07
C ILE A 96 13.80 5.15 7.63
N TYR A 97 13.08 6.04 8.31
CA TYR A 97 11.70 6.39 7.94
C TYR A 97 11.62 7.01 6.55
N GLU A 98 12.54 7.89 6.18
CA GLU A 98 12.59 8.47 4.83
C GLU A 98 12.81 7.41 3.75
N MET A 99 13.77 6.50 3.95
CA MET A 99 14.06 5.40 3.03
C MET A 99 12.85 4.48 2.86
N MET A 100 12.23 4.05 3.97
CA MET A 100 11.08 3.15 3.93
C MET A 100 9.86 3.82 3.31
N ALA A 101 9.63 5.10 3.59
CA ALA A 101 8.56 5.87 2.97
C ALA A 101 8.76 5.96 1.45
N ARG A 102 9.96 6.32 1.00
CA ARG A 102 10.30 6.40 -0.43
C ARG A 102 10.11 5.04 -1.11
N ALA A 103 10.61 3.96 -0.51
CA ALA A 103 10.47 2.61 -1.04
C ALA A 103 9.00 2.20 -1.20
N GLN A 104 8.15 2.51 -0.21
CA GLN A 104 6.72 2.19 -0.26
C GLN A 104 6.02 2.92 -1.41
N ILE A 105 6.31 4.22 -1.60
CA ILE A 105 5.70 5.02 -2.68
C ILE A 105 6.27 4.62 -4.05
N ALA A 106 7.58 4.37 -4.16
CA ALA A 106 8.20 3.89 -5.40
C ALA A 106 7.58 2.57 -5.87
N GLN A 107 7.36 1.60 -4.98
CA GLN A 107 6.68 0.35 -5.33
C GLN A 107 5.27 0.57 -5.89
N ILE A 108 4.56 1.61 -5.45
CA ILE A 108 3.23 1.95 -5.98
C ILE A 108 3.36 2.51 -7.40
N ALA A 109 4.33 3.40 -7.62
CA ALA A 109 4.57 3.99 -8.93
C ALA A 109 4.98 2.92 -9.96
N GLU A 110 5.85 1.99 -9.59
CA GLU A 110 6.27 0.87 -10.44
C GLU A 110 5.08 0.03 -10.94
N LYS A 111 4.07 -0.19 -10.11
CA LYS A 111 2.87 -0.94 -10.49
C LYS A 111 2.05 -0.28 -11.61
N THR A 112 2.26 1.01 -11.87
CA THR A 112 1.56 1.69 -12.97
C THR A 112 2.08 1.23 -14.34
N GLY A 113 3.33 0.76 -14.42
CA GLY A 113 3.99 0.43 -15.69
C GLY A 113 4.23 1.65 -16.59
N ASP A 114 4.04 2.87 -16.09
CA ASP A 114 4.20 4.11 -16.84
C ASP A 114 5.47 4.85 -16.40
N SER A 115 6.46 4.89 -17.31
CA SER A 115 7.76 5.49 -17.03
C SER A 115 7.68 6.98 -16.75
N GLU A 116 6.71 7.70 -17.33
CA GLU A 116 6.50 9.12 -17.03
C GLU A 116 6.02 9.29 -15.58
N THR A 117 4.99 8.53 -15.17
CA THR A 117 4.48 8.55 -13.79
C THR A 117 5.57 8.16 -12.79
N ILE A 118 6.34 7.11 -13.07
CA ILE A 118 7.45 6.67 -12.21
C ILE A 118 8.48 7.80 -12.05
N GLY A 119 8.91 8.41 -13.15
CA GLY A 119 9.87 9.53 -13.12
C GLY A 119 9.34 10.73 -12.35
N ARG A 120 8.07 11.09 -12.54
CA ARG A 120 7.43 12.21 -11.83
C ARG A 120 7.31 11.96 -10.33
N VAL A 121 6.95 10.73 -9.93
CA VAL A 121 6.89 10.36 -8.51
C VAL A 121 8.28 10.36 -7.89
N GLY A 122 9.29 9.80 -8.57
CA GLY A 122 10.68 9.81 -8.11
C GLY A 122 11.22 11.22 -7.87
N ALA A 123 10.98 12.14 -8.82
CA ALA A 123 11.35 13.54 -8.68
C ALA A 123 10.62 14.22 -7.50
N ALA A 124 9.31 13.96 -7.34
CA ALA A 124 8.51 14.52 -6.24
C ALA A 124 8.93 14.01 -4.86
N LEU A 125 9.47 12.78 -4.77
CA LEU A 125 10.02 12.24 -3.54
C LEU A 125 11.39 12.83 -3.17
N GLY A 126 11.96 13.72 -4.00
CA GLY A 126 13.25 14.35 -3.74
C GLY A 126 14.43 13.47 -4.15
N GLY A 127 14.29 12.68 -5.22
CA GLY A 127 15.42 12.12 -5.94
C GLY A 127 16.12 13.24 -6.72
N GLY A 128 17.16 13.83 -6.13
CA GLY A 128 18.10 14.71 -6.82
C GLY A 128 19.43 14.00 -6.98
N ASP A 129 19.92 13.89 -8.23
CA ASP A 129 21.25 13.49 -8.75
C ASP A 129 21.98 12.24 -8.20
N SER A 130 21.69 11.71 -7.00
CA SER A 130 22.35 10.52 -6.45
C SER A 130 21.65 9.20 -6.75
N ASP A 131 20.35 9.23 -7.08
CA ASP A 131 19.52 8.03 -7.25
C ASP A 131 19.41 7.59 -8.73
N GLU A 132 19.87 8.43 -9.66
CA GLU A 132 19.81 8.18 -11.12
C GLU A 132 20.70 7.00 -11.58
N GLN A 133 21.59 6.51 -10.71
CA GLN A 133 22.40 5.32 -10.95
C GLN A 133 21.73 4.01 -10.53
N LEU A 134 20.65 4.04 -9.74
CA LEU A 134 20.01 2.82 -9.22
C LEU A 134 19.01 2.19 -10.20
N TYR A 135 18.55 2.93 -11.21
CA TYR A 135 17.48 2.55 -12.13
C TYR A 135 17.93 2.46 -13.59
N LYS A 136 19.24 2.48 -13.86
CA LYS A 136 19.84 2.24 -15.18
C LYS A 136 20.43 0.84 -15.24
N GLU A 137 19.59 -0.17 -15.45
CA GLU A 137 19.96 -1.45 -16.09
C GLU A 137 18.94 -1.79 -17.18
#